data_AF-A0A9D7EVX6-F1
#
_entry.id   AF-A0A9D7EVX6-F1
#
_cell.length_a   1.000
_cell.length_b   1.000
_cell.length_c   1.000
_cell.angle_alpha   90.00
_cell.angle_beta   90.00
_cell.angle_gamma   90.00
#
_symmetry.space_group_name_H-M   'P 1'
#
loop_
_entity.id
_entity.type
_entity.pdbx_description
1 polymer ?
#
loop_
_entity_poly.entity_id
_entity_poly.type
_entity_poly.pdbx_seq_one_letter_code
_entity_poly.pdbx_strand_id
1 'polypeptide(L)'
;MVKKFRSFYLFVSTLVITLLHLPFAFAKSATGNMFFNPPPSDSVTNTVVETPSMIPALKSVYDSLALNLKGLSQQAFDYAKEGFQKLVAEGKLVNDSIISIADFSLNSGKKSFSSLI
;
A
#
# COMPACT_ATOMS: atom_id res chain seq x y z
N MET A 1 11.61 -34.90 51.05
CA MET A 1 12.14 -34.24 49.82
C MET A 1 11.07 -33.89 48.76
N VAL A 2 9.82 -34.37 48.87
CA VAL A 2 8.78 -34.20 47.83
C VAL A 2 8.04 -32.86 47.81
N LYS A 3 8.08 -32.06 48.89
CA LYS A 3 7.36 -30.77 48.96
C LYS A 3 7.97 -29.69 48.04
N LYS A 4 9.29 -29.73 47.81
CA LYS A 4 9.97 -28.77 46.91
C LYS A 4 9.58 -28.98 45.43
N PHE A 5 9.28 -30.21 45.04
CA PHE A 5 8.87 -30.54 43.67
C PHE A 5 7.49 -29.99 43.30
N ARG A 6 6.56 -29.92 44.26
CA ARG A 6 5.24 -29.33 44.03
C ARG A 6 5.34 -27.83 43.75
N SER A 7 6.19 -27.11 44.49
CA SER A 7 6.44 -25.68 44.24
C SER A 7 7.12 -25.45 42.90
N PHE A 8 8.04 -26.34 42.51
CA PHE A 8 8.71 -26.28 41.21
C PHE A 8 7.72 -26.50 40.05
N TYR A 9 6.80 -27.45 40.18
CA TYR A 9 5.77 -27.71 39.17
C TYR A 9 4.82 -26.53 38.97
N LEU A 10 4.44 -25.83 40.04
CA LEU A 10 3.63 -24.61 39.94
C LEU A 10 4.36 -23.49 39.19
N PHE A 11 5.67 -23.37 39.40
CA PHE A 11 6.48 -22.37 38.73
C PHE A 11 6.63 -22.68 37.22
N VAL A 12 6.92 -23.94 36.90
CA VAL A 12 7.04 -24.41 35.51
C VAL A 12 5.71 -24.31 34.77
N SER A 13 4.59 -24.67 35.42
CA SER A 13 3.26 -24.54 34.83
C SER A 13 2.93 -23.09 34.49
N THR A 14 3.24 -22.15 35.38
CA THR A 14 3.01 -20.72 35.14
C THR A 14 3.84 -20.23 33.94
N LEU A 15 5.11 -20.66 33.85
CA LEU A 15 6.00 -20.32 32.74
C LEU A 15 5.50 -20.86 31.39
N VAL A 16 4.92 -22.06 31.36
CA VAL A 16 4.40 -22.65 30.12
C VAL A 16 3.13 -21.93 29.65
N ILE A 17 2.24 -21.57 30.57
CA ILE A 17 0.99 -20.86 30.24
C ILE A 17 1.31 -19.47 29.67
N THR A 18 2.30 -18.76 30.22
CA THR A 18 2.73 -17.46 29.68
C THR A 18 3.33 -17.61 28.30
N LEU A 19 4.21 -18.60 28.07
CA LEU A 19 4.80 -18.86 26.74
C LEU A 19 3.74 -19.19 25.67
N LEU A 20 2.68 -19.93 26.04
CA LEU A 20 1.60 -20.28 25.11
C LEU A 20 0.75 -19.07 24.70
N HIS A 21 0.60 -18.09 25.58
CA HIS A 21 -0.22 -16.91 25.34
C HIS A 21 0.52 -15.74 24.71
N LEU A 22 1.85 -15.86 24.52
CA LEU A 22 2.62 -14.84 23.82
C LEU A 22 2.17 -14.80 22.34
N PRO A 23 1.73 -13.65 21.83
CA PRO A 23 1.50 -13.50 20.40
C PRO A 23 2.84 -13.65 19.67
N PHE A 24 2.97 -14.73 18.90
CA PHE A 24 4.12 -14.93 18.03
C PHE A 24 3.93 -14.15 16.74
N ALA A 25 4.93 -13.35 16.37
CA ALA A 25 5.01 -12.67 15.09
C ALA A 25 6.31 -13.08 14.39
N PHE A 26 6.24 -13.39 13.10
CA PHE A 26 7.41 -13.63 12.27
C PHE A 26 7.90 -12.31 11.70
N ALA A 27 9.10 -11.87 12.08
CA ALA A 27 9.76 -10.75 11.43
C ALA A 27 10.32 -11.20 10.07
N LYS A 28 9.93 -10.51 9.00
CA LYS A 28 10.52 -10.68 7.67
C LYS A 28 11.93 -10.10 7.67
N SER A 29 12.96 -10.93 7.52
CA SER A 29 14.36 -10.47 7.47
C SER A 29 14.64 -9.74 6.14
N ALA A 30 15.05 -8.48 6.24
CA ALA A 30 15.49 -7.66 5.12
C ALA A 30 17.01 -7.77 4.94
N THR A 31 17.50 -8.95 4.56
CA THR A 31 18.84 -9.10 3.97
C THR A 31 18.67 -9.13 2.45
N GLY A 32 18.17 -8.03 1.90
CA GLY A 32 17.98 -7.82 0.47
C GLY A 32 18.88 -6.68 0.00
N ASN A 33 19.81 -7.02 -0.87
CA ASN A 33 20.96 -6.25 -1.31
C ASN A 33 20.68 -4.76 -1.62
N MET A 34 21.38 -3.90 -0.89
CA MET A 34 21.48 -2.46 -1.12
C MET A 34 22.43 -2.18 -2.29
N PHE A 35 21.95 -2.28 -3.53
CA PHE A 35 22.72 -1.80 -4.69
C PHE A 35 21.79 -1.30 -5.81
N PHE A 36 21.78 0.03 -6.04
CA PHE A 36 22.08 0.70 -7.32
C PHE A 36 21.32 2.02 -7.57
N ASN A 37 22.13 3.08 -7.49
CA ASN A 37 22.23 4.35 -8.23
C ASN A 37 21.01 5.28 -8.45
N PRO A 38 21.06 6.52 -7.93
CA PRO A 38 20.26 7.62 -8.45
C PRO A 38 20.82 8.13 -9.80
N PRO A 39 19.98 8.51 -10.78
CA PRO A 39 20.43 9.22 -11.97
C PRO A 39 20.77 10.69 -11.64
N PRO A 40 21.78 11.29 -12.31
CA PRO A 40 22.04 12.72 -12.27
C PRO A 40 21.22 13.47 -13.35
N SER A 41 20.95 14.74 -13.09
CA SER A 41 20.73 15.87 -14.03
C SER A 41 19.64 16.79 -13.47
N ASP A 42 19.97 17.97 -12.92
CA ASP A 42 20.54 19.18 -13.53
C ASP A 42 19.49 20.11 -14.15
N SER A 43 19.51 21.35 -13.63
CA SER A 43 19.25 22.62 -14.34
C SER A 43 17.81 23.18 -14.42
N VAL A 44 17.48 24.02 -13.43
CA VAL A 44 17.20 25.48 -13.51
C VAL A 44 16.47 26.02 -14.76
N THR A 45 15.32 26.71 -14.54
CA THR A 45 14.99 28.14 -14.87
C THR A 45 13.55 28.34 -15.40
N ASN A 46 12.85 29.29 -14.79
CA ASN A 46 11.54 29.84 -15.18
C ASN A 46 11.51 30.41 -16.61
N THR A 47 10.37 30.33 -17.33
CA THR A 47 9.81 31.42 -18.16
C THR A 47 8.39 31.06 -18.61
N VAL A 48 7.43 31.93 -18.26
CA VAL A 48 6.05 31.94 -18.73
C VAL A 48 6.00 32.48 -20.15
N VAL A 49 5.55 31.69 -21.12
CA VAL A 49 4.99 32.16 -22.40
C VAL A 49 3.87 31.20 -22.81
N GLU A 50 2.66 31.73 -22.92
CA GLU A 50 1.47 31.05 -23.42
C GLU A 50 1.62 30.74 -24.92
N THR A 51 1.50 29.47 -25.28
CA THR A 51 1.29 28.99 -26.65
C THR A 51 0.35 27.80 -26.52
N PRO A 52 -0.72 27.66 -27.33
CA PRO A 52 -1.62 26.51 -27.24
C PRO A 52 -0.89 25.32 -27.85
N SER A 53 -0.04 24.70 -27.04
CA SER A 53 0.56 23.42 -27.33
C SER A 53 -0.59 22.42 -27.34
N MET A 54 -0.90 21.92 -28.54
CA MET A 54 -1.45 20.57 -28.68
C MET A 54 -0.40 19.62 -28.08
N ILE A 55 -0.39 19.53 -26.76
CA ILE A 55 0.30 18.48 -26.03
C ILE A 55 -0.40 17.20 -26.50
N PRO A 56 0.32 16.23 -27.08
CA PRO A 56 -0.25 14.90 -27.27
C PRO A 56 -0.69 14.49 -25.88
N ALA A 57 -2.00 14.41 -25.64
CA ALA A 57 -2.53 14.12 -24.32
C ALA A 57 -1.79 12.88 -23.83
N LEU A 58 -0.85 13.07 -22.91
CA LEU A 58 -0.04 12.00 -22.35
C LEU A 58 -1.06 11.13 -21.64
N LYS A 59 -1.49 10.07 -22.33
CA LYS A 59 -2.65 9.29 -21.93
C LYS A 59 -2.32 8.76 -20.55
N SER A 60 -3.02 9.26 -19.54
CA SER A 60 -2.74 8.85 -18.18
C SER A 60 -2.98 7.35 -18.06
N VAL A 61 -2.32 6.67 -17.12
CA VAL A 61 -2.59 5.25 -16.87
C VAL A 61 -4.07 5.04 -16.52
N TYR A 62 -4.65 6.01 -15.82
CA TYR A 62 -6.07 6.05 -15.48
C TYR A 62 -6.97 6.03 -16.72
N ASP A 63 -6.71 6.90 -17.70
CA ASP A 63 -7.45 6.94 -18.97
C ASP A 63 -7.13 5.75 -19.88
N SER A 64 -5.91 5.22 -19.77
CA SER A 64 -5.45 4.05 -20.50
C SER A 64 -6.23 2.80 -20.13
N LEU A 65 -6.54 2.65 -18.86
CA LEU A 65 -7.28 1.52 -18.29
C LEU A 65 -8.79 1.79 -18.16
N ALA A 66 -9.26 2.97 -18.57
CA ALA A 66 -10.65 3.42 -18.47
C ALA A 66 -11.24 3.17 -17.07
N LEU A 67 -10.48 3.54 -16.03
CA LEU A 67 -10.84 3.23 -14.64
C LEU A 67 -12.12 3.95 -14.18
N ASN A 68 -12.43 5.10 -14.76
CA ASN A 68 -13.69 5.80 -14.57
C ASN A 68 -14.91 4.93 -14.94
N LEU A 69 -14.83 4.18 -16.05
CA LEU A 69 -15.89 3.27 -16.49
C LEU A 69 -16.01 2.04 -15.58
N LYS A 70 -14.95 1.72 -14.83
CA LYS A 70 -14.93 0.66 -13.82
C LYS A 70 -15.38 1.14 -12.44
N GLY A 71 -15.80 2.41 -12.32
CA GLY A 71 -16.31 2.97 -11.08
C GLY A 71 -15.22 3.44 -10.10
N LEU A 72 -13.95 3.50 -10.53
CA LEU A 72 -12.88 4.09 -9.73
C LEU A 72 -12.81 5.60 -10.04
N SER A 73 -12.92 6.43 -9.01
CA SER A 73 -12.74 7.87 -9.16
C SER A 73 -11.27 8.26 -9.40
N GLN A 74 -11.04 9.35 -10.14
CA GLN A 74 -9.69 9.85 -10.40
C GLN A 74 -8.99 10.24 -9.10
N GLN A 75 -9.71 10.87 -8.18
CA GLN A 75 -9.19 11.23 -6.86
C GLN A 75 -8.73 10.00 -6.06
N ALA A 76 -9.50 8.90 -6.06
CA ALA A 76 -9.09 7.66 -5.39
C ALA A 76 -7.85 7.05 -6.04
N PHE A 77 -7.74 7.09 -7.38
CA PHE A 77 -6.53 6.65 -8.09
C PHE A 77 -5.31 7.48 -7.71
N ASP A 78 -5.44 8.80 -7.64
CA ASP A 78 -4.34 9.71 -7.30
C ASP A 78 -3.84 9.48 -5.87
N TYR A 79 -4.75 9.33 -4.90
CA TYR A 79 -4.37 8.99 -3.53
C TYR A 79 -3.73 7.60 -3.42
N ALA A 80 -4.23 6.62 -4.17
CA ALA A 80 -3.62 5.29 -4.20
C ALA A 80 -2.20 5.35 -4.77
N LYS A 81 -1.98 6.12 -5.84
CA LYS A 81 -0.66 6.33 -6.44
C LYS A 81 0.30 7.01 -5.45
N GLU A 82 -0.14 8.06 -4.77
CA GLU A 82 0.68 8.75 -3.75
C GLU A 82 1.05 7.81 -2.59
N GLY A 83 0.07 7.12 -2.02
CA GLY A 83 0.29 6.16 -0.93
C GLY A 83 1.21 5.01 -1.34
N PHE A 84 1.05 4.52 -2.56
CA PHE A 84 1.93 3.49 -3.12
C PHE A 84 3.37 3.99 -3.26
N GLN A 85 3.58 5.17 -3.84
CA GLN A 85 4.93 5.77 -3.95
C GLN A 85 5.59 5.96 -2.59
N LYS A 86 4.83 6.38 -1.58
CA LYS A 86 5.31 6.49 -0.21
C LYS A 86 5.76 5.13 0.36
N LEU A 87 4.96 4.08 0.18
CA LEU A 87 5.31 2.74 0.67
C LEU A 87 6.51 2.12 -0.07
N VAL A 88 6.68 2.41 -1.37
CA VAL A 88 7.88 2.08 -2.14
C VAL A 88 9.10 2.78 -1.54
N ALA A 89 9.01 4.10 -1.33
CA ALA A 89 10.10 4.90 -0.77
C ALA A 89 10.50 4.45 0.65
N GLU A 90 9.54 4.00 1.45
CA GLU A 90 9.77 3.47 2.80
C GLU A 90 10.25 2.00 2.81
N GLY A 91 10.34 1.33 1.64
CA GLY A 91 10.75 -0.07 1.54
C GLY A 91 9.76 -1.05 2.18
N LYS A 92 8.50 -0.64 2.36
CA LYS A 92 7.47 -1.41 3.07
C LYS A 92 6.74 -2.41 2.18
N LEU A 93 6.87 -2.29 0.86
CA LEU A 93 6.22 -3.21 -0.07
C LEU A 93 7.04 -4.49 -0.24
N VAL A 94 6.37 -5.63 -0.10
CA VAL A 94 6.93 -6.94 -0.48
C VAL A 94 6.85 -7.14 -1.99
N ASN A 95 5.86 -6.52 -2.63
CA ASN A 95 5.59 -6.59 -4.06
C ASN A 95 5.13 -5.21 -4.54
N ASP A 96 5.87 -4.64 -5.49
CA ASP A 96 5.65 -3.33 -6.11
C ASP A 96 5.09 -3.43 -7.55
N SER A 97 4.70 -4.63 -7.98
CA SER A 97 4.16 -4.85 -9.33
C SER A 97 2.63 -4.74 -9.41
N ILE A 98 1.92 -4.85 -8.27
CA ILE A 98 0.45 -4.85 -8.22
C ILE A 98 -0.05 -3.91 -7.14
N ILE A 99 -1.01 -3.05 -7.49
CA ILE A 99 -1.77 -2.20 -6.57
C ILE A 99 -3.25 -2.57 -6.62
N SER A 100 -3.87 -2.76 -5.45
CA SER A 100 -5.31 -2.95 -5.30
C SER A 100 -5.93 -1.70 -4.68
N ILE A 101 -6.94 -1.14 -5.34
CA ILE A 101 -7.58 0.12 -4.92
C ILE A 101 -9.04 -0.18 -4.60
N ALA A 102 -9.48 0.19 -3.38
CA ALA A 102 -10.87 0.10 -2.95
C ALA A 102 -11.45 1.52 -2.84
N ASP A 103 -12.49 1.81 -3.62
CA ASP A 103 -13.18 3.11 -3.64
C ASP A 103 -14.61 2.95 -3.10
N PHE A 104 -14.90 3.67 -2.02
CA PHE A 104 -16.21 3.68 -1.34
C PHE A 104 -16.96 5.01 -1.54
N SER A 105 -16.53 5.85 -2.48
CA SER A 105 -17.13 7.17 -2.74
C SER A 105 -18.59 7.11 -3.22
N LEU A 106 -19.02 5.96 -3.76
CA LEU A 106 -20.41 5.72 -4.11
C LEU A 106 -21.20 5.32 -2.87
N ASN A 107 -22.04 6.25 -2.37
CA ASN A 107 -23.10 5.90 -1.44
C ASN A 107 -24.07 4.89 -2.11
N SER A 108 -24.59 3.95 -1.33
CA SER A 108 -25.49 2.87 -1.77
C SER A 108 -26.83 3.32 -2.36
N GLY A 109 -27.07 4.63 -2.49
CA GLY A 109 -28.33 5.21 -2.96
C GLY A 109 -28.52 5.23 -4.48
N LYS A 110 -27.46 5.06 -5.28
CA LYS A 110 -27.56 5.02 -6.75
C LYS A 110 -27.67 3.58 -7.26
N LYS A 111 -28.84 2.97 -7.06
CA LYS A 111 -29.28 1.84 -7.91
C LYS A 111 -29.36 2.37 -9.36
N SER A 112 -28.48 1.91 -10.23
CA SER A 112 -28.59 2.13 -11.68
C SER A 112 -29.80 1.33 -12.20
N PHE A 113 -31.00 1.89 -12.10
CA PHE A 113 -32.11 1.48 -12.97
C PHE A 113 -31.90 2.16 -14.32
N SER A 114 -31.04 1.57 -15.15
CA SER A 114 -31.07 1.82 -16.59
C SER A 114 -32.19 0.98 -17.17
N SER A 115 -33.41 1.51 -17.14
CA SER A 115 -34.52 1.00 -17.94
C SER A 115 -34.32 1.52 -19.35
N LEU A 116 -33.89 0.64 -20.26
CA LEU A 116 -33.93 0.90 -21.69
C LEU A 116 -35.41 0.95 -22.13
N ILE A 117 -35.84 2.11 -22.61
CA ILE A 117 -36.92 2.28 -23.57
C ILE A 117 -36.33 3.04 -24.76
#